data_AF-A0A532AQY1-F1
#
_entry.id   AF-A0A532AQY1-F1
#
_cell.length_a   1.000
_cell.length_b   1.000
_cell.length_c   1.000
_cell.angle_alpha   90.00
_cell.angle_beta   90.00
_cell.angle_gamma   90.00
#
_symmetry.space_group_name_H-M   'P 1'
#
loop_
_entity.id
_entity.type
_entity.pdbx_description
1 polymer ?
#
loop_
_entity_poly.entity_id
_entity_poly.type
_entity_poly.pdbx_seq_one_letter_code
_entity_poly.pdbx_strand_id
1 'polypeptide(L)'
;MEQINPSIDIESKRMELRGVVQLAGEVIAQYWPMRTFVHHNPLHSLEYLPFEETARRGKQFMGGNSYLPGTLYREYLKTGRIEAAHLDATLQPLVLDQSITIGPRRITHGDVLRACLTEGLCAPVTEPLDDQLHDPAKDVIDVVAASLSTEWAFPDLRKRIQLIVEGDQAALGRWLTLSHWCDDTFGTQIVREINDQMIKWCEAFLDEGHATWSMPEREKGLYHAWKDLAAQEWSPVGIPDSRGKISRLPDYPEDALLQSLDALGIPSDLRQDYLSLQLTALPGWAGFIKWRAEERDYPWQKAYPVGLVKFLAIRLWYASELVQKTCREELGIEGRYDAVVAYMREHPDEYYLRRQRVAGRLPALYAEEVDRLRHHKGNGWGRVIERYGTDVVPRQEIAARRGAAKRLMALARSLGLDPAVLAETPHATLKQLFDWMEAFPESDHGPVWLKALETAYQQRLLAQLRTAAQQRIVPADQPGTNRPYSQSVYCIDVRSEPFRRHLESTGPHETYGFAGFFAAFIRYRAWGKEHDTEQFPSINAGPRGCSACLCRPSQRP
;
A
#
# COMPACT_ATOMS: atom_id res chain seq x y z
N MET A 1 -8.40 41.77 -29.58
CA MET A 1 -8.17 40.49 -28.90
C MET A 1 -7.98 39.45 -29.99
N GLU A 2 -6.72 39.15 -30.31
CA GLU A 2 -6.36 38.11 -31.28
C GLU A 2 -6.98 36.78 -30.85
N GLN A 3 -7.65 36.11 -31.79
CA GLN A 3 -8.18 34.75 -31.61
C GLN A 3 -6.99 33.82 -31.41
N ILE A 4 -6.84 33.27 -30.20
CA ILE A 4 -5.87 32.23 -29.89
C ILE A 4 -6.13 31.05 -30.83
N ASN A 5 -5.11 30.68 -31.61
CA ASN A 5 -5.19 29.61 -32.61
C ASN A 5 -5.55 28.27 -31.92
N PRO A 6 -6.66 27.59 -32.29
CA PRO A 6 -7.13 26.37 -31.60
C PRO A 6 -6.10 25.23 -31.60
N SER A 7 -5.20 25.21 -32.58
CA SER A 7 -4.09 24.22 -32.64
C SER A 7 -3.04 24.42 -31.55
N ILE A 8 -2.76 25.67 -31.17
CA ILE A 8 -1.80 26.01 -30.11
C ILE A 8 -2.39 25.66 -28.72
N ASP A 9 -3.71 25.80 -28.56
CA ASP A 9 -4.43 25.41 -27.35
C ASP A 9 -4.39 23.89 -27.10
N ILE A 10 -4.57 23.08 -28.15
CA ILE A 10 -4.52 21.61 -28.04
C ILE A 10 -3.11 21.11 -27.68
N GLU A 11 -2.07 21.60 -28.37
CA GLU A 11 -0.68 21.21 -28.03
C GLU A 11 -0.29 21.62 -26.61
N SER A 12 -0.73 22.80 -26.16
CA SER A 12 -0.52 23.25 -24.78
C SER A 12 -1.16 22.29 -23.76
N LYS A 13 -2.41 21.87 -24.00
CA LYS A 13 -3.10 20.88 -23.15
C LYS A 13 -2.40 19.52 -23.16
N ARG A 14 -1.90 19.07 -24.31
CA ARG A 14 -1.13 17.82 -24.43
C ARG A 14 0.18 17.90 -23.64
N MET A 15 0.89 19.03 -23.71
CA MET A 15 2.11 19.26 -22.94
C MET A 15 1.84 19.27 -21.44
N GLU A 16 0.80 19.97 -20.99
CA GLU A 16 0.37 20.00 -19.59
C GLU A 16 0.04 18.57 -19.09
N LEU A 17 -0.75 17.82 -19.86
CA LEU A 17 -1.10 16.44 -19.53
C LEU A 17 0.14 15.56 -19.37
N ARG A 18 1.12 15.67 -20.28
CA ARG A 18 2.37 14.91 -20.19
C ARG A 18 3.12 15.23 -18.89
N GLY A 19 3.15 16.50 -18.48
CA GLY A 19 3.71 16.93 -17.20
C GLY A 19 2.99 16.30 -16.00
N VAL A 20 1.65 16.32 -15.99
CA VAL A 20 0.84 15.70 -14.93
C VAL A 20 1.06 14.19 -14.88
N VAL A 21 1.13 13.50 -16.03
CA VAL A 21 1.40 12.06 -16.11
C VAL A 21 2.81 11.74 -15.59
N GLN A 22 3.79 12.59 -15.87
CA GLN A 22 5.15 12.42 -15.36
C GLN A 22 5.18 12.53 -13.82
N LEU A 23 4.52 13.55 -13.26
CA LEU A 23 4.38 13.73 -11.81
C LEU A 23 3.61 12.56 -11.16
N ALA A 24 2.51 12.12 -11.79
CA ALA A 24 1.75 10.97 -11.31
C ALA A 24 2.57 9.66 -11.35
N GLY A 25 3.53 9.54 -12.27
CA GLY A 25 4.45 8.42 -12.36
C GLY A 25 5.53 8.42 -11.27
N GLU A 26 5.72 9.50 -10.50
CA GLU A 26 6.74 9.57 -9.46
C GLU A 26 6.50 8.58 -8.32
N VAL A 27 5.25 8.23 -8.01
CA VAL A 27 4.97 7.25 -6.95
C VAL A 27 5.38 5.81 -7.32
N ILE A 28 5.74 5.58 -8.59
CA ILE A 28 6.09 4.26 -9.11
C ILE A 28 7.59 4.10 -9.26
N ALA A 29 8.11 3.02 -8.68
CA ALA A 29 9.44 2.52 -8.87
C ALA A 29 9.64 2.01 -10.32
N GLN A 30 10.79 2.30 -10.91
CA GLN A 30 11.15 1.74 -12.21
C GLN A 30 11.45 0.24 -12.07
N TYR A 31 10.96 -0.57 -13.00
CA TYR A 31 11.33 -1.97 -13.10
C TYR A 31 12.02 -2.21 -14.43
N TRP A 32 13.23 -2.77 -14.43
CA TRP A 32 13.90 -3.21 -15.65
C TRP A 32 13.67 -4.71 -15.85
N PRO A 33 13.90 -5.27 -17.07
CA PRO A 33 13.78 -6.70 -17.28
C PRO A 33 14.82 -7.37 -16.38
N MET A 34 14.39 -8.20 -15.44
CA MET A 34 15.27 -8.89 -14.51
C MET A 34 16.10 -9.92 -15.28
N ARG A 35 17.28 -9.52 -15.77
CA ARG A 35 18.26 -10.43 -16.38
C ARG A 35 19.13 -11.15 -15.35
N THR A 36 19.14 -10.64 -14.12
CA THR A 36 19.88 -11.17 -12.95
C THR A 36 19.06 -10.90 -11.68
N PHE A 37 19.21 -11.75 -10.66
CA PHE A 37 18.56 -11.55 -9.36
C PHE A 37 19.14 -10.31 -8.66
N VAL A 38 18.33 -9.28 -8.48
CA VAL A 38 18.66 -8.05 -7.74
C VAL A 38 17.49 -7.69 -6.84
N HIS A 39 17.77 -7.13 -5.66
CA HIS A 39 16.76 -6.58 -4.78
C HIS A 39 16.38 -5.18 -5.28
N HIS A 40 15.08 -4.92 -5.48
CA HIS A 40 14.59 -3.60 -5.88
C HIS A 40 13.83 -2.96 -4.71
N ASN A 41 14.13 -1.70 -4.38
CA ASN A 41 13.38 -0.93 -3.40
C ASN A 41 12.02 -0.54 -4.00
N PRO A 42 10.87 -1.07 -3.52
CA PRO A 42 9.55 -0.70 -4.06
C PRO A 42 9.23 0.79 -3.91
N LEU A 43 9.94 1.49 -3.02
CA LEU A 43 9.76 2.91 -2.71
C LEU A 43 10.87 3.79 -3.30
N HIS A 44 11.66 3.28 -4.25
CA HIS A 44 12.84 3.96 -4.81
C HIS A 44 12.55 5.39 -5.29
N SER A 45 11.38 5.62 -5.90
CA SER A 45 11.00 6.94 -6.41
C SER A 45 10.51 7.92 -5.34
N LEU A 46 10.46 7.51 -4.07
CA LEU A 46 10.02 8.32 -2.93
C LEU A 46 11.15 8.59 -1.91
N GLU A 47 12.41 8.31 -2.28
CA GLU A 47 13.57 8.43 -1.39
C GLU A 47 13.87 9.88 -0.95
N TYR A 48 13.32 10.86 -1.65
CA TYR A 48 13.44 12.28 -1.29
C TYR A 48 12.55 12.72 -0.13
N LEU A 49 11.61 11.86 0.31
CA LEU A 49 10.68 12.13 1.41
C LEU A 49 11.16 11.49 2.72
N PRO A 50 10.78 12.03 3.89
CA PRO A 50 10.98 11.35 5.17
C PRO A 50 10.32 9.96 5.18
N PHE A 51 10.94 8.99 5.87
CA PHE A 51 10.48 7.59 5.89
C PHE A 51 8.99 7.43 6.23
N GLU A 52 8.48 8.17 7.22
CA GLU A 52 7.07 8.11 7.63
C GLU A 52 6.12 8.54 6.52
N GLU A 53 6.47 9.61 5.80
CA GLU A 53 5.70 10.10 4.66
C GLU A 53 5.78 9.12 3.48
N THR A 54 6.96 8.55 3.23
CA THR A 54 7.15 7.50 2.22
C THR A 54 6.35 6.24 2.55
N ALA A 55 6.32 5.82 3.81
CA ALA A 55 5.52 4.69 4.29
C ALA A 55 4.02 4.96 4.11
N ARG A 56 3.56 6.16 4.46
CA ARG A 56 2.16 6.59 4.29
C ARG A 56 1.76 6.59 2.82
N ARG A 57 2.59 7.14 1.92
CA ARG A 57 2.36 7.10 0.47
C ARG A 57 2.46 5.69 -0.10
N GLY A 58 3.39 4.87 0.37
CA GLY A 58 3.51 3.47 0.01
C GLY A 58 2.25 2.67 0.36
N LYS A 59 1.68 2.92 1.54
CA LYS A 59 0.40 2.35 1.96
C LYS A 59 -0.75 2.87 1.10
N GLN A 60 -0.81 4.18 0.86
CA GLN A 60 -1.83 4.84 0.03
C GLN A 60 -1.90 4.24 -1.37
N PHE A 61 -0.77 4.25 -2.08
CA PHE A 61 -0.75 3.99 -3.50
C PHE A 61 -0.49 2.52 -3.84
N MET A 62 0.28 1.80 -3.01
CA MET A 62 0.66 0.40 -3.27
C MET A 62 0.06 -0.61 -2.29
N GLY A 63 -0.70 -0.16 -1.27
CA GLY A 63 -1.31 -1.04 -0.28
C GLY A 63 -0.32 -1.68 0.72
N GLY A 64 0.98 -1.39 0.58
CA GLY A 64 2.06 -2.02 1.35
C GLY A 64 2.03 -1.63 2.83
N ASN A 65 2.29 -2.59 3.72
CA ASN A 65 2.46 -2.35 5.15
C ASN A 65 3.95 -2.15 5.46
N SER A 66 4.34 -0.93 5.84
CA SER A 66 5.75 -0.59 6.12
C SER A 66 6.21 -0.98 7.52
N TYR A 67 5.28 -1.36 8.41
CA TYR A 67 5.55 -1.78 9.77
C TYR A 67 5.15 -3.24 9.99
N LEU A 68 5.82 -3.92 10.91
CA LEU A 68 5.44 -5.28 11.30
C LEU A 68 4.07 -5.25 12.02
N PRO A 69 3.31 -6.36 11.99
CA PRO A 69 2.09 -6.45 12.79
C PRO A 69 2.38 -6.22 14.29
N GLY A 70 1.48 -5.54 15.00
CA GLY A 70 1.64 -5.24 16.43
C GLY A 70 1.85 -6.49 17.30
N THR A 71 1.30 -7.63 16.90
CA THR A 71 1.51 -8.93 17.57
C THR A 71 2.98 -9.33 17.61
N LEU A 72 3.73 -9.12 16.52
CA LEU A 72 5.14 -9.47 16.42
C LEU A 72 6.01 -8.52 17.25
N TYR A 73 5.68 -7.22 17.28
CA TYR A 73 6.38 -6.27 18.15
C TYR A 73 6.18 -6.59 19.64
N ARG A 74 4.96 -6.97 20.04
CA ARG A 74 4.69 -7.44 21.42
C ARG A 74 5.48 -8.71 21.75
N GLU A 75 5.65 -9.63 20.81
CA GLU A 75 6.53 -10.79 20.99
C GLU A 75 8.00 -10.38 21.17
N TYR A 76 8.48 -9.41 20.40
CA TYR A 76 9.84 -8.87 20.56
C TYR A 76 10.05 -8.19 21.92
N LEU A 77 9.03 -7.52 22.46
CA LEU A 77 9.08 -7.03 23.83
C LEU A 77 9.15 -8.18 24.85
N LYS A 78 8.28 -9.20 24.71
CA LYS A 78 8.26 -10.36 25.61
C LYS A 78 9.56 -11.17 25.61
N THR A 79 10.23 -11.26 24.46
CA THR A 79 11.50 -11.97 24.30
C THR A 79 12.74 -11.13 24.62
N GLY A 80 12.57 -9.85 24.99
CA GLY A 80 13.69 -8.94 25.28
C GLY A 80 14.51 -8.54 24.05
N ARG A 81 13.91 -8.65 22.86
CA ARG A 81 14.45 -8.06 21.62
C ARG A 81 14.18 -6.55 21.57
N ILE A 82 13.05 -6.11 22.15
CA ILE A 82 12.77 -4.72 22.51
C ILE A 82 12.79 -4.66 24.04
N GLU A 83 13.47 -3.68 24.63
CA GLU A 83 13.45 -3.49 26.07
C GLU A 83 12.41 -2.43 26.46
N ALA A 84 11.76 -2.62 27.61
CA ALA A 84 10.72 -1.71 28.09
C ALA A 84 11.21 -0.25 28.22
N ALA A 85 12.47 -0.04 28.64
CA ALA A 85 13.06 1.28 28.76
C ALA A 85 13.15 2.03 27.41
N HIS A 86 13.41 1.32 26.30
CA HIS A 86 13.45 1.93 24.97
C HIS A 86 12.05 2.31 24.48
N LEU A 87 11.05 1.48 24.82
CA LEU A 87 9.66 1.79 24.55
C LEU A 87 9.22 3.04 25.30
N ASP A 88 9.49 3.09 26.61
CA ASP A 88 9.15 4.24 27.47
C ASP A 88 9.82 5.52 26.98
N ALA A 89 11.11 5.46 26.63
CA ALA A 89 11.84 6.61 26.08
C ALA A 89 11.28 7.10 24.73
N THR A 90 10.79 6.18 23.90
CA THR A 90 10.20 6.53 22.59
C THR A 90 8.79 7.11 22.73
N LEU A 91 8.03 6.67 23.74
CA LEU A 91 6.72 7.21 24.05
C LEU A 91 6.78 8.62 24.65
N GLN A 92 7.82 8.93 25.42
CA GLN A 92 7.94 10.18 26.17
C GLN A 92 7.55 11.47 25.41
N PRO A 93 7.92 11.67 24.12
CA PRO A 93 7.54 12.88 23.37
C PRO A 93 6.04 12.98 23.06
N LEU A 94 5.31 11.85 23.10
CA LEU A 94 3.87 11.77 22.85
C LEU A 94 3.04 11.89 24.14
N VAL A 95 3.70 11.84 25.31
CA VAL A 95 3.00 11.85 26.61
C VAL A 95 2.58 13.28 26.96
N LEU A 96 1.27 13.48 27.13
CA LEU A 96 0.71 14.70 27.70
C LEU A 96 0.90 14.72 29.23
N ASP A 97 1.13 15.90 29.81
CA ASP A 97 1.16 16.09 31.27
C ASP A 97 -0.25 16.08 31.86
N GLN A 98 -0.89 14.91 31.78
CA GLN A 98 -2.22 14.65 32.28
C GLN A 98 -2.21 13.36 33.10
N SER A 99 -2.95 13.37 34.21
CA SER A 99 -3.10 12.19 35.05
C SER A 99 -4.45 12.20 35.73
N ILE A 100 -5.00 11.01 35.93
CA ILE A 100 -6.24 10.77 36.64
C ILE A 100 -6.00 9.80 37.80
N THR A 101 -6.88 9.83 38.80
CA THR A 101 -6.79 8.92 39.95
C THR A 101 -7.97 7.97 39.94
N ILE A 102 -7.68 6.66 40.00
CA ILE A 102 -8.69 5.60 40.12
C ILE A 102 -8.36 4.78 41.37
N GLY A 103 -9.24 4.82 42.36
CA GLY A 103 -8.97 4.26 43.68
C GLY A 103 -7.67 4.83 44.28
N PRO A 104 -6.70 3.99 44.70
CA PRO A 104 -5.43 4.45 45.27
C PRO A 104 -4.34 4.76 44.23
N ARG A 105 -4.58 4.53 42.93
CA ARG A 105 -3.55 4.67 41.89
C ARG A 105 -3.73 5.95 41.07
N ARG A 106 -2.61 6.63 40.83
CA ARG A 106 -2.49 7.67 39.81
C ARG A 106 -2.11 7.02 38.48
N ILE A 107 -2.93 7.24 37.46
CA ILE A 107 -2.72 6.78 36.08
C ILE A 107 -2.34 8.00 35.24
N THR A 108 -1.22 7.93 34.54
CA THR A 108 -0.77 8.98 33.62
C THR A 108 -1.21 8.69 32.19
N HIS A 109 -1.24 9.71 31.34
CA HIS A 109 -1.44 9.53 29.90
C HIS A 109 -0.45 8.50 29.30
N GLY A 110 0.81 8.55 29.73
CA GLY A 110 1.85 7.64 29.26
C GLY A 110 1.60 6.18 29.63
N ASP A 111 1.03 5.92 30.81
CA ASP A 111 0.65 4.56 31.23
C ASP A 111 -0.40 3.95 30.27
N VAL A 112 -1.35 4.78 29.81
CA VAL A 112 -2.39 4.35 28.86
C VAL A 112 -1.81 4.09 27.48
N LEU A 113 -0.98 5.00 26.94
CA LEU A 113 -0.31 4.78 25.65
C LEU A 113 0.55 3.51 25.65
N ARG A 114 1.28 3.28 26.74
CA ARG A 114 2.08 2.06 26.93
C ARG A 114 1.21 0.82 26.89
N ALA A 115 0.10 0.81 27.65
CA ALA A 115 -0.83 -0.31 27.67
C ALA A 115 -1.47 -0.57 26.29
N CYS A 116 -1.80 0.49 25.53
CA CYS A 116 -2.30 0.36 24.16
C CYS A 116 -1.34 -0.44 23.27
N LEU A 117 -0.04 -0.18 23.38
CA LEU A 117 1.00 -0.90 22.64
C LEU A 117 1.16 -2.33 23.16
N THR A 118 1.38 -2.50 24.46
CA THR A 118 1.80 -3.79 25.05
C THR A 118 0.69 -4.82 25.12
N GLU A 119 -0.56 -4.39 25.32
CA GLU A 119 -1.73 -5.26 25.39
C GLU A 119 -2.56 -5.29 24.10
N GLY A 120 -2.28 -4.40 23.15
CA GLY A 120 -3.03 -4.33 21.88
C GLY A 120 -4.47 -3.82 22.06
N LEU A 121 -4.68 -2.87 22.97
CA LEU A 121 -6.00 -2.38 23.35
C LEU A 121 -6.73 -1.60 22.25
N CYS A 122 -6.02 -1.16 21.21
CA CYS A 122 -6.58 -0.38 20.10
C CYS A 122 -7.05 -1.25 18.92
N ALA A 123 -6.89 -2.58 18.99
CA ALA A 123 -7.38 -3.46 17.94
C ALA A 123 -8.93 -3.51 17.96
N PRO A 124 -9.61 -3.39 16.80
CA PRO A 124 -11.06 -3.49 16.75
C PRO A 124 -11.51 -4.90 17.14
N VAL A 125 -12.44 -4.98 18.10
CA VAL A 125 -13.03 -6.25 18.54
C VAL A 125 -13.98 -6.75 17.45
N THR A 126 -13.61 -7.80 16.72
CA THR A 126 -14.50 -8.48 15.76
C THR A 126 -15.46 -9.42 16.49
N GLU A 127 -16.64 -8.91 16.83
CA GLU A 127 -17.74 -9.69 17.42
C GLU A 127 -18.63 -10.28 16.31
N PRO A 128 -18.52 -11.58 16.05
CA PRO A 128 -19.73 -12.40 16.11
C PRO A 128 -19.63 -13.62 17.03
N LEU A 129 -18.43 -14.08 17.40
CA LEU A 129 -18.25 -15.31 18.19
C LEU A 129 -17.84 -15.08 19.66
N ASP A 130 -17.17 -13.98 19.99
CA ASP A 130 -16.68 -13.77 21.37
C ASP A 130 -17.81 -13.59 22.39
N ASP A 131 -18.98 -13.09 21.96
CA ASP A 131 -20.17 -12.97 22.82
C ASP A 131 -20.82 -14.33 23.16
N GLN A 132 -20.46 -15.41 22.45
CA GLN A 132 -20.89 -16.78 22.75
C GLN A 132 -19.95 -17.51 23.72
N LEU A 133 -18.76 -16.96 23.98
CA LEU A 133 -17.82 -17.52 24.94
C LEU A 133 -18.16 -16.99 26.35
N HIS A 134 -18.10 -17.87 27.34
CA HIS A 134 -18.32 -17.49 28.73
C HIS A 134 -17.14 -16.65 29.23
N ASP A 135 -17.33 -15.33 29.38
CA ASP A 135 -16.37 -14.46 30.05
C ASP A 135 -16.62 -14.49 31.57
N PRO A 136 -15.68 -14.97 32.39
CA PRO A 136 -15.83 -14.98 33.85
C PRO A 136 -15.98 -13.57 34.46
N ALA A 137 -15.63 -12.51 33.73
CA ALA A 137 -15.83 -11.12 34.13
C ALA A 137 -17.12 -10.48 33.56
N LYS A 138 -18.03 -11.29 32.98
CA LYS A 138 -19.23 -10.80 32.30
C LYS A 138 -20.07 -9.82 33.12
N ASP A 139 -20.31 -10.13 34.40
CA ASP A 139 -21.14 -9.27 35.26
C ASP A 139 -20.52 -7.88 35.45
N VAL A 140 -19.19 -7.81 35.61
CA VAL A 140 -18.47 -6.53 35.74
C VAL A 140 -18.43 -5.80 34.40
N ILE A 141 -18.24 -6.51 33.28
CA ILE A 141 -18.30 -5.91 31.93
C ILE A 141 -19.66 -5.29 31.66
N ASP A 142 -20.75 -5.97 32.02
CA ASP A 142 -22.11 -5.47 31.82
C ASP A 142 -22.37 -4.23 32.71
N VAL A 143 -21.88 -4.22 33.96
CA VAL A 143 -21.98 -3.04 34.85
C VAL A 143 -21.20 -1.85 34.30
N VAL A 144 -19.94 -2.06 33.89
CA VAL A 144 -19.11 -1.01 33.29
C VAL A 144 -19.75 -0.53 31.99
N ALA A 145 -20.15 -1.42 31.09
CA ALA A 145 -20.80 -1.08 29.82
C ALA A 145 -22.10 -0.27 30.02
N ALA A 146 -22.88 -0.55 31.07
CA ALA A 146 -24.06 0.22 31.43
C ALA A 146 -23.73 1.64 31.91
N SER A 147 -22.53 1.84 32.49
CA SER A 147 -22.04 3.16 32.92
C SER A 147 -21.46 4.02 31.78
N LEU A 148 -21.14 3.42 30.62
CA LEU A 148 -20.59 4.12 29.46
C LEU A 148 -21.71 4.79 28.64
N SER A 149 -21.43 5.97 28.10
CA SER A 149 -22.40 6.65 27.22
C SER A 149 -22.43 6.00 25.85
N THR A 150 -23.58 6.06 25.16
CA THR A 150 -23.68 5.66 23.74
C THR A 150 -22.70 6.44 22.87
N GLU A 151 -22.52 7.72 23.16
CA GLU A 151 -21.74 8.66 22.35
C GLU A 151 -20.24 8.36 22.32
N TRP A 152 -19.71 7.57 23.26
CA TRP A 152 -18.27 7.24 23.32
C TRP A 152 -17.88 6.11 22.38
N ALA A 153 -18.78 5.16 22.15
CA ALA A 153 -18.45 3.92 21.45
C ALA A 153 -18.98 3.89 20.02
N PHE A 154 -20.13 4.50 19.75
CA PHE A 154 -20.78 4.49 18.44
C PHE A 154 -21.50 5.83 18.19
N PRO A 155 -21.18 6.57 17.11
CA PRO A 155 -21.99 7.73 16.73
C PRO A 155 -23.41 7.27 16.38
N ASP A 156 -24.40 8.15 16.60
CA ASP A 156 -25.77 7.94 16.08
C ASP A 156 -25.73 7.53 14.60
N LEU A 157 -26.67 6.69 14.17
CA LEU A 157 -26.70 6.14 12.81
C LEU A 157 -26.61 7.26 11.75
N ARG A 158 -27.31 8.39 11.95
CA ARG A 158 -27.24 9.52 11.01
C ARG A 158 -25.85 10.12 10.97
N LYS A 159 -25.21 10.31 12.13
CA LYS A 159 -23.84 10.81 12.20
C LYS A 159 -22.83 9.85 11.57
N ARG A 160 -23.03 8.53 11.71
CA ARG A 160 -22.21 7.50 11.03
C ARG A 160 -22.34 7.59 9.51
N ILE A 161 -23.57 7.67 9.02
CA ILE A 161 -23.86 7.82 7.59
C ILE A 161 -23.17 9.08 7.07
N GLN A 162 -23.32 10.21 7.77
CA GLN A 162 -22.70 11.48 7.40
C GLN A 162 -21.17 11.37 7.35
N LEU A 163 -20.53 10.80 8.39
CA LEU A 163 -19.07 10.64 8.42
C LEU A 163 -18.54 9.77 7.28
N ILE A 164 -19.26 8.70 6.92
CA ILE A 164 -18.88 7.84 5.79
C ILE A 164 -19.01 8.61 4.47
N VAL A 165 -20.11 9.33 4.29
CA VAL A 165 -20.35 10.15 3.09
C VAL A 165 -19.28 11.22 2.94
N GLU A 166 -19.00 11.98 4.00
CA GLU A 166 -17.97 13.04 4.01
C GLU A 166 -16.56 12.46 3.79
N GLY A 167 -16.26 11.34 4.43
CA GLY A 167 -14.98 10.63 4.29
C GLY A 167 -14.76 10.10 2.87
N ASP A 168 -15.75 9.41 2.30
CA ASP A 168 -15.65 8.85 0.95
C ASP A 168 -15.65 9.97 -0.11
N GLN A 169 -16.33 11.09 0.12
CA GLN A 169 -16.24 12.28 -0.73
C GLN A 169 -14.84 12.90 -0.71
N ALA A 170 -14.24 13.05 0.47
CA ALA A 170 -12.89 13.57 0.59
C ALA A 170 -11.83 12.60 0.02
N ALA A 171 -12.14 11.30 0.03
CA ALA A 171 -11.29 10.24 -0.51
C ALA A 171 -11.37 10.12 -2.04
N LEU A 172 -12.54 10.35 -2.64
CA LEU A 172 -12.76 10.19 -4.07
C LEU A 172 -11.82 11.10 -4.88
N GLY A 173 -11.11 10.54 -5.84
CA GLY A 173 -10.11 11.26 -6.64
C GLY A 173 -8.69 11.26 -6.05
N ARG A 174 -8.56 11.20 -4.71
CA ARG A 174 -7.27 11.31 -3.99
C ARG A 174 -6.75 9.97 -3.45
N TRP A 175 -7.67 9.14 -2.98
CA TRP A 175 -7.43 7.85 -2.32
C TRP A 175 -8.27 6.73 -2.94
N LEU A 176 -9.38 7.08 -3.59
CA LEU A 176 -10.33 6.16 -4.18
C LEU A 176 -10.62 6.58 -5.63
N THR A 177 -10.51 5.66 -6.59
CA THR A 177 -10.93 5.94 -7.98
C THR A 177 -12.44 5.71 -8.14
N LEU A 178 -13.05 6.27 -9.19
CA LEU A 178 -14.47 6.00 -9.48
C LEU A 178 -14.74 4.52 -9.73
N SER A 179 -13.80 3.80 -10.35
CA SER A 179 -13.88 2.35 -10.53
C SER A 179 -13.90 1.59 -9.20
N HIS A 180 -13.02 1.96 -8.25
CA HIS A 180 -13.04 1.36 -6.91
C HIS A 180 -14.30 1.73 -6.13
N TRP A 181 -14.77 2.97 -6.28
CA TRP A 181 -16.04 3.40 -5.67
C TRP A 181 -17.22 2.56 -6.17
N CYS A 182 -17.29 2.27 -7.47
CA CYS A 182 -18.29 1.35 -8.03
C CYS A 182 -18.16 -0.06 -7.43
N ASP A 183 -16.93 -0.58 -7.30
CA ASP A 183 -16.69 -1.90 -6.72
C ASP A 183 -17.13 -1.95 -5.24
N ASP A 184 -16.78 -0.94 -4.44
CA ASP A 184 -17.16 -0.83 -3.02
C ASP A 184 -18.67 -0.57 -2.80
N THR A 185 -19.34 0.07 -3.75
CA THR A 185 -20.75 0.47 -3.63
C THR A 185 -21.70 -0.57 -4.21
N PHE A 186 -21.34 -1.18 -5.35
CA PHE A 186 -22.21 -2.09 -6.10
C PHE A 186 -21.72 -3.54 -6.10
N GLY A 187 -20.53 -3.81 -5.56
CA GLY A 187 -19.94 -5.15 -5.56
C GLY A 187 -19.50 -5.59 -6.96
N THR A 188 -19.20 -4.64 -7.85
CA THR A 188 -18.64 -4.91 -9.17
C THR A 188 -17.18 -5.37 -9.07
N GLN A 189 -16.60 -5.76 -10.21
CA GLN A 189 -15.18 -6.13 -10.31
C GLN A 189 -14.47 -5.28 -11.38
N ILE A 190 -14.87 -4.03 -11.54
CA ILE A 190 -14.39 -3.13 -12.61
C ILE A 190 -12.87 -3.02 -12.55
N VAL A 191 -12.29 -2.84 -11.36
CA VAL A 191 -10.83 -2.68 -11.22
C VAL A 191 -10.11 -3.94 -11.68
N ARG A 192 -10.63 -5.11 -11.33
CA ARG A 192 -10.08 -6.41 -11.77
C ARG A 192 -10.22 -6.57 -13.28
N GLU A 193 -11.39 -6.29 -13.85
CA GLU A 193 -11.65 -6.40 -15.28
C GLU A 193 -10.71 -5.49 -16.10
N ILE A 194 -10.50 -4.24 -15.66
CA ILE A 194 -9.53 -3.32 -16.26
C ILE A 194 -8.12 -3.90 -16.15
N ASN A 195 -7.74 -4.41 -14.97
CA ASN A 195 -6.42 -4.99 -14.77
C ASN A 195 -6.17 -6.18 -15.69
N ASP A 196 -7.14 -7.09 -15.84
CA ASP A 196 -7.04 -8.26 -16.71
C ASP A 196 -6.87 -7.84 -18.18
N GLN A 197 -7.59 -6.81 -18.64
CA GLN A 197 -7.37 -6.25 -19.98
C GLN A 197 -5.98 -5.63 -20.12
N MET A 198 -5.56 -4.82 -19.16
CA MET A 198 -4.24 -4.19 -19.22
C MET A 198 -3.10 -5.21 -19.19
N ILE A 199 -3.21 -6.26 -18.38
CA ILE A 199 -2.23 -7.36 -18.31
C ILE A 199 -2.15 -8.04 -19.69
N LYS A 200 -3.28 -8.45 -20.26
CA LYS A 200 -3.32 -9.06 -21.61
C LYS A 200 -2.59 -8.23 -22.66
N TRP A 201 -2.89 -6.92 -22.72
CA TRP A 201 -2.28 -6.03 -23.72
C TRP A 201 -0.82 -5.74 -23.43
N CYS A 202 -0.44 -5.58 -22.16
CA CYS A 202 0.94 -5.37 -21.76
C CYS A 202 1.80 -6.61 -22.03
N GLU A 203 1.34 -7.81 -21.70
CA GLU A 203 2.04 -9.07 -21.97
C GLU A 203 2.33 -9.23 -23.47
N ALA A 204 1.32 -9.04 -24.31
CA ALA A 204 1.47 -9.15 -25.77
C ALA A 204 2.39 -8.06 -26.34
N PHE A 205 2.27 -6.81 -25.88
CA PHE A 205 3.05 -5.69 -26.40
C PHE A 205 4.49 -5.65 -25.88
N LEU A 206 4.76 -6.16 -24.68
CA LEU A 206 6.06 -6.04 -24.03
C LEU A 206 6.92 -7.30 -24.19
N ASP A 207 6.37 -8.38 -24.75
CA ASP A 207 7.11 -9.60 -25.07
C ASP A 207 8.37 -9.30 -25.90
N GLU A 208 9.53 -9.75 -25.44
CA GLU A 208 10.82 -9.53 -26.12
C GLU A 208 11.20 -10.71 -27.04
N GLY A 209 10.21 -11.28 -27.74
CA GLY A 209 10.41 -12.39 -28.67
C GLY A 209 10.43 -13.76 -27.98
N HIS A 210 9.80 -13.89 -26.81
CA HIS A 210 9.63 -15.17 -26.15
C HIS A 210 8.40 -15.92 -26.65
N ALA A 211 7.35 -15.19 -27.02
CA ALA A 211 6.15 -15.78 -27.59
C ALA A 211 6.38 -16.18 -29.06
N THR A 212 5.89 -17.37 -29.43
CA THR A 212 5.90 -17.84 -30.83
C THR A 212 5.10 -16.91 -31.74
N TRP A 213 4.06 -16.26 -31.21
CA TRP A 213 3.18 -15.36 -31.94
C TRP A 213 3.36 -13.94 -31.38
N SER A 214 3.84 -13.03 -32.22
CA SER A 214 4.00 -11.63 -31.86
C SER A 214 2.68 -10.86 -32.00
N MET A 215 2.50 -9.81 -31.20
CA MET A 215 1.37 -8.88 -31.35
C MET A 215 1.42 -8.22 -32.74
N PRO A 216 0.33 -8.29 -33.54
CA PRO A 216 0.26 -7.55 -34.81
C PRO A 216 0.31 -6.04 -34.61
N GLU A 217 0.81 -5.31 -35.61
CA GLU A 217 0.86 -3.84 -35.64
C GLU A 217 1.65 -3.18 -34.48
N ARG A 218 2.47 -3.96 -33.78
CA ARG A 218 3.22 -3.53 -32.59
C ARG A 218 4.17 -2.37 -32.88
N GLU A 219 4.68 -2.27 -34.09
CA GLU A 219 5.55 -1.18 -34.59
C GLU A 219 4.87 0.19 -34.54
N LYS A 220 3.53 0.25 -34.55
CA LYS A 220 2.77 1.49 -34.34
C LYS A 220 2.79 1.95 -32.88
N GLY A 221 3.28 1.13 -31.96
CA GLY A 221 3.30 1.38 -30.53
C GLY A 221 2.01 0.96 -29.81
N LEU A 222 2.08 0.86 -28.48
CA LEU A 222 1.06 0.20 -27.64
C LEU A 222 -0.38 0.68 -27.91
N TYR A 223 -0.59 2.00 -27.91
CA TYR A 223 -1.94 2.57 -28.05
C TYR A 223 -2.57 2.26 -29.41
N HIS A 224 -1.83 2.43 -30.50
CA HIS A 224 -2.35 2.17 -31.85
C HIS A 224 -2.56 0.68 -32.12
N ALA A 225 -1.61 -0.16 -31.69
CA ALA A 225 -1.75 -1.60 -31.80
C ALA A 225 -2.98 -2.10 -31.00
N TRP A 226 -3.20 -1.57 -29.79
CA TRP A 226 -4.41 -1.82 -29.01
C TRP A 226 -5.67 -1.34 -29.75
N LYS A 227 -5.70 -0.09 -30.24
CA LYS A 227 -6.86 0.50 -30.91
C LYS A 227 -7.28 -0.33 -32.14
N ASP A 228 -6.32 -0.76 -32.96
CA ASP A 228 -6.55 -1.54 -34.18
C ASP A 228 -7.06 -2.96 -33.87
N LEU A 229 -6.51 -3.61 -32.84
CA LEU A 229 -6.86 -4.99 -32.47
C LEU A 229 -8.12 -5.06 -31.60
N ALA A 230 -8.22 -4.22 -30.56
CA ALA A 230 -9.36 -4.20 -29.64
C ALA A 230 -10.66 -3.82 -30.34
N ALA A 231 -10.61 -3.00 -31.41
CA ALA A 231 -11.78 -2.72 -32.25
C ALA A 231 -12.32 -3.99 -32.96
N GLN A 232 -11.49 -5.01 -33.16
CA GLN A 232 -11.93 -6.26 -33.79
C GLN A 232 -12.51 -7.25 -32.78
N GLU A 233 -12.23 -7.08 -31.48
CA GLU A 233 -12.71 -7.97 -30.42
C GLU A 233 -14.23 -7.90 -30.23
N TRP A 234 -14.81 -9.05 -29.85
CA TRP A 234 -16.22 -9.12 -29.50
C TRP A 234 -16.41 -8.66 -28.05
N SER A 235 -16.89 -7.42 -27.88
CA SER A 235 -17.37 -6.86 -26.61
C SER A 235 -16.44 -7.07 -25.40
N PRO A 236 -15.20 -6.54 -25.42
CA PRO A 236 -14.30 -6.61 -24.27
C PRO A 236 -15.02 -6.12 -23.00
N VAL A 237 -14.95 -6.94 -21.95
CA VAL A 237 -15.51 -6.68 -20.60
C VAL A 237 -16.96 -6.18 -20.60
N GLY A 238 -17.77 -6.62 -21.57
CA GLY A 238 -19.20 -6.31 -21.61
C GLY A 238 -19.53 -4.84 -21.88
N ILE A 239 -18.61 -4.07 -22.49
CA ILE A 239 -18.85 -2.68 -22.89
C ILE A 239 -19.73 -2.64 -24.17
N PRO A 240 -20.92 -2.00 -24.12
CA PRO A 240 -21.79 -1.86 -25.28
C PRO A 240 -21.13 -1.01 -26.38
N ASP A 241 -21.25 -1.46 -27.64
CA ASP A 241 -20.66 -0.82 -28.82
C ASP A 241 -19.15 -0.50 -28.65
N SER A 242 -18.42 -1.35 -27.94
CA SER A 242 -16.97 -1.18 -27.73
C SER A 242 -16.20 -1.00 -29.04
N ARG A 243 -16.50 -1.80 -30.08
CA ARG A 243 -15.90 -1.63 -31.42
C ARG A 243 -16.08 -0.22 -31.98
N GLY A 244 -17.32 0.28 -32.01
CA GLY A 244 -17.63 1.61 -32.55
C GLY A 244 -17.06 2.74 -31.69
N LYS A 245 -16.93 2.52 -30.37
CA LYS A 245 -16.31 3.49 -29.47
C LYS A 245 -14.80 3.55 -29.63
N ILE A 246 -14.12 2.40 -29.69
CA ILE A 246 -12.65 2.33 -29.87
C ILE A 246 -12.24 2.91 -31.23
N SER A 247 -12.99 2.60 -32.30
CA SER A 247 -12.67 3.12 -33.64
C SER A 247 -12.80 4.65 -33.75
N ARG A 248 -13.65 5.26 -32.92
CA ARG A 248 -13.83 6.73 -32.84
C ARG A 248 -12.84 7.43 -31.92
N LEU A 249 -12.00 6.70 -31.18
CA LEU A 249 -11.00 7.33 -30.33
C LEU A 249 -10.04 8.18 -31.17
N PRO A 250 -9.48 9.26 -30.62
CA PRO A 250 -8.45 10.04 -31.28
C PRO A 250 -7.22 9.20 -31.67
N ASP A 251 -6.42 9.72 -32.58
CA ASP A 251 -5.14 9.08 -32.91
C ASP A 251 -4.06 9.42 -31.87
N TYR A 252 -4.10 10.62 -31.29
CA TYR A 252 -3.17 10.98 -30.23
C TYR A 252 -3.65 10.41 -28.87
N PRO A 253 -2.81 9.60 -28.17
CA PRO A 253 -3.19 9.01 -26.90
C PRO A 253 -3.45 10.07 -25.82
N GLU A 254 -2.80 11.24 -25.90
CA GLU A 254 -3.07 12.37 -25.02
C GLU A 254 -4.53 12.83 -25.11
N ASP A 255 -5.08 12.91 -26.32
CA ASP A 255 -6.46 13.35 -26.52
C ASP A 255 -7.45 12.31 -26.01
N ALA A 256 -7.17 11.02 -26.24
CA ALA A 256 -8.00 9.93 -25.71
C ALA A 256 -7.99 9.92 -24.17
N LEU A 257 -6.83 10.19 -23.57
CA LEU A 257 -6.67 10.31 -22.13
C LEU A 257 -7.44 11.53 -21.58
N LEU A 258 -7.33 12.70 -22.22
CA LEU A 258 -8.11 13.90 -21.86
C LEU A 258 -9.61 13.66 -21.99
N GLN A 259 -10.07 13.07 -23.10
CA GLN A 259 -11.48 12.69 -23.27
C GLN A 259 -11.97 11.76 -22.17
N SER A 260 -11.17 10.79 -21.74
CA SER A 260 -11.54 9.88 -20.65
C SER A 260 -11.60 10.59 -19.29
N LEU A 261 -10.66 11.50 -19.02
CA LEU A 261 -10.67 12.32 -17.80
C LEU A 261 -11.87 13.27 -17.76
N ASP A 262 -12.22 13.87 -18.89
CA ASP A 262 -13.36 14.77 -19.02
C ASP A 262 -14.69 14.00 -18.97
N ALA A 263 -14.76 12.79 -19.53
CA ALA A 263 -15.91 11.90 -19.45
C ALA A 263 -16.17 11.38 -18.04
N LEU A 264 -15.11 11.16 -17.25
CA LEU A 264 -15.18 10.88 -15.81
C LEU A 264 -15.38 12.13 -14.96
N GLY A 265 -15.23 13.34 -15.53
CA GLY A 265 -15.40 14.61 -14.84
C GLY A 265 -14.37 14.89 -13.74
N ILE A 266 -13.15 14.35 -13.84
CA ILE A 266 -12.13 14.48 -12.79
C ILE A 266 -11.63 15.94 -12.69
N PRO A 267 -11.78 16.61 -11.52
CA PRO A 267 -11.29 17.96 -11.30
C PRO A 267 -9.77 18.08 -11.53
N SER A 268 -9.31 19.21 -12.08
CA SER A 268 -7.91 19.40 -12.48
C SER A 268 -6.91 19.25 -11.32
N ASP A 269 -7.29 19.69 -10.12
CA ASP A 269 -6.49 19.57 -8.90
C ASP A 269 -6.36 18.13 -8.40
N LEU A 270 -7.26 17.23 -8.79
CA LEU A 270 -7.25 15.81 -8.41
C LEU A 270 -6.61 14.91 -9.47
N ARG A 271 -6.29 15.43 -10.67
CA ARG A 271 -5.81 14.61 -11.79
C ARG A 271 -4.51 13.88 -11.48
N GLN A 272 -3.57 14.52 -10.78
CA GLN A 272 -2.30 13.89 -10.44
C GLN A 272 -2.50 12.66 -9.53
N ASP A 273 -3.25 12.81 -8.43
CA ASP A 273 -3.52 11.70 -7.51
C ASP A 273 -4.35 10.61 -8.19
N TYR A 274 -5.36 10.99 -8.98
CA TYR A 274 -6.19 10.05 -9.71
C TYR A 274 -5.39 9.21 -10.71
N LEU A 275 -4.50 9.84 -11.47
CA LEU A 275 -3.61 9.13 -12.40
C LEU A 275 -2.59 8.26 -11.65
N SER A 276 -2.10 8.73 -10.51
CA SER A 276 -1.20 7.95 -9.64
C SER A 276 -1.85 6.64 -9.20
N LEU A 277 -3.10 6.70 -8.71
CA LEU A 277 -3.90 5.52 -8.35
C LEU A 277 -4.12 4.56 -9.53
N GLN A 278 -4.29 5.10 -10.74
CA GLN A 278 -4.49 4.28 -11.95
C GLN A 278 -3.21 3.58 -12.38
N LEU A 279 -2.06 4.24 -12.23
CA LEU A 279 -0.77 3.62 -12.50
C LEU A 279 -0.41 2.57 -11.44
N THR A 280 -0.67 2.84 -10.16
CA THR A 280 -0.28 1.96 -9.05
C THR A 280 -1.17 0.74 -8.90
N ALA A 281 -2.28 0.67 -9.63
CA ALA A 281 -3.10 -0.53 -9.73
C ALA A 281 -2.37 -1.71 -10.42
N LEU A 282 -1.36 -1.43 -11.27
CA LEU A 282 -0.47 -2.43 -11.87
C LEU A 282 0.99 -1.93 -11.83
N PRO A 283 1.59 -1.85 -10.62
CA PRO A 283 2.85 -1.12 -10.43
C PRO A 283 4.03 -1.78 -11.15
N GLY A 284 4.00 -3.10 -11.34
CA GLY A 284 5.00 -3.83 -12.12
C GLY A 284 5.00 -3.43 -13.61
N TRP A 285 3.84 -3.48 -14.27
CA TRP A 285 3.69 -3.10 -15.66
C TRP A 285 3.94 -1.60 -15.88
N ALA A 286 3.35 -0.75 -15.04
CA ALA A 286 3.53 0.69 -15.12
C ALA A 286 5.00 1.08 -14.88
N GLY A 287 5.67 0.48 -13.90
CA GLY A 287 7.09 0.75 -13.63
C GLY A 287 8.03 0.21 -14.71
N PHE A 288 7.69 -0.92 -15.36
CA PHE A 288 8.43 -1.40 -16.53
C PHE A 288 8.27 -0.48 -17.74
N ILE A 289 7.05 0.00 -17.99
CA ILE A 289 6.77 0.98 -19.04
C ILE A 289 7.47 2.31 -18.77
N LYS A 290 7.50 2.76 -17.50
CA LYS A 290 8.22 3.97 -17.08
C LYS A 290 9.71 3.84 -17.39
N TRP A 291 10.35 2.77 -16.94
CA TRP A 291 11.75 2.48 -17.25
C TRP A 291 12.01 2.42 -18.76
N ARG A 292 11.20 1.68 -19.50
CA ARG A 292 11.28 1.56 -20.97
C ARG A 292 11.22 2.90 -21.69
N ALA A 293 10.40 3.82 -21.21
CA ALA A 293 10.24 5.14 -21.83
C ALA A 293 11.46 6.05 -21.62
N GLU A 294 12.19 5.87 -20.52
CA GLU A 294 13.39 6.64 -20.18
C GLU A 294 14.65 6.07 -20.87
N GLU A 295 14.72 4.75 -21.03
CA GLU A 295 15.80 4.06 -21.75
C GLU A 295 15.64 4.12 -23.28
N ARG A 296 15.78 5.34 -23.85
CA ARG A 296 15.59 5.59 -25.28
C ARG A 296 16.51 4.77 -26.19
N ASP A 297 17.67 4.36 -25.70
CA ASP A 297 18.63 3.56 -26.45
C ASP A 297 18.33 2.05 -26.45
N TYR A 298 17.36 1.60 -25.64
CA TYR A 298 16.99 0.20 -25.54
C TYR A 298 16.42 -0.32 -26.88
N PRO A 299 16.92 -1.45 -27.43
CA PRO A 299 16.54 -1.91 -28.77
C PRO A 299 15.04 -2.05 -28.98
N TRP A 300 14.35 -2.63 -27.99
CA TRP A 300 12.91 -2.82 -28.06
C TRP A 300 12.13 -1.52 -27.92
N GLN A 301 12.66 -0.49 -27.23
CA GLN A 301 12.02 0.81 -27.16
C GLN A 301 12.12 1.56 -28.49
N LYS A 302 13.26 1.43 -29.19
CA LYS A 302 13.44 1.97 -30.53
C LYS A 302 12.49 1.33 -31.54
N ALA A 303 12.36 0.00 -31.48
CA ALA A 303 11.50 -0.75 -32.39
C ALA A 303 10.00 -0.59 -32.06
N TYR A 304 9.65 -0.59 -30.77
CA TYR A 304 8.26 -0.64 -30.29
C TYR A 304 8.06 0.35 -29.13
N PRO A 305 7.78 1.63 -29.43
CA PRO A 305 7.77 2.68 -28.41
C PRO A 305 6.54 2.62 -27.50
N VAL A 306 6.78 2.63 -26.19
CA VAL A 306 5.76 2.68 -25.12
C VAL A 306 6.04 3.82 -24.13
N GLY A 307 5.01 4.21 -23.38
CA GLY A 307 5.13 5.19 -22.30
C GLY A 307 3.84 5.28 -21.48
N LEU A 308 3.90 5.99 -20.34
CA LEU A 308 2.80 6.05 -19.38
C LEU A 308 1.53 6.68 -19.94
N VAL A 309 1.64 7.67 -20.83
CA VAL A 309 0.48 8.29 -21.51
C VAL A 309 -0.30 7.23 -22.31
N LYS A 310 0.39 6.39 -23.08
CA LYS A 310 -0.23 5.32 -23.88
C LYS A 310 -0.91 4.28 -22.97
N PHE A 311 -0.26 3.91 -21.87
CA PHE A 311 -0.81 2.99 -20.87
C PHE A 311 -2.08 3.57 -20.22
N LEU A 312 -2.04 4.83 -19.78
CA LEU A 312 -3.16 5.50 -19.14
C LEU A 312 -4.32 5.76 -20.10
N ALA A 313 -4.06 6.10 -21.37
CA ALA A 313 -5.10 6.31 -22.37
C ALA A 313 -5.99 5.06 -22.54
N ILE A 314 -5.37 3.87 -22.60
CA ILE A 314 -6.10 2.60 -22.69
C ILE A 314 -6.85 2.34 -21.38
N ARG A 315 -6.15 2.43 -20.25
CA ARG A 315 -6.70 2.10 -18.93
C ARG A 315 -7.90 2.98 -18.58
N LEU A 316 -7.80 4.28 -18.78
CA LEU A 316 -8.85 5.24 -18.43
C LEU A 316 -10.02 5.19 -19.40
N TRP A 317 -9.81 4.74 -20.64
CA TRP A 317 -10.90 4.44 -21.55
C TRP A 317 -11.79 3.31 -20.97
N TYR A 318 -11.19 2.18 -20.58
CA TYR A 318 -11.95 1.11 -19.92
C TYR A 318 -12.62 1.59 -18.63
N ALA A 319 -11.89 2.35 -17.79
CA ALA A 319 -12.44 2.92 -16.55
C ALA A 319 -13.66 3.81 -16.82
N SER A 320 -13.56 4.71 -17.79
CA SER A 320 -14.66 5.61 -18.19
C SER A 320 -15.87 4.82 -18.65
N GLU A 321 -15.70 3.86 -19.56
CA GLU A 321 -16.81 3.10 -20.13
C GLU A 321 -17.52 2.21 -19.09
N LEU A 322 -16.75 1.53 -18.24
CA LEU A 322 -17.32 0.66 -17.21
C LEU A 322 -18.01 1.45 -16.10
N VAL A 323 -17.40 2.54 -15.62
CA VAL A 323 -18.03 3.42 -14.62
C VAL A 323 -19.31 4.04 -15.18
N GLN A 324 -19.29 4.54 -16.42
CA GLN A 324 -20.47 5.09 -17.08
C GLN A 324 -21.58 4.05 -17.22
N LYS A 325 -21.24 2.82 -17.62
CA LYS A 325 -22.19 1.71 -17.71
C LYS A 325 -22.82 1.41 -16.34
N THR A 326 -21.99 1.16 -15.33
CA THR A 326 -22.46 0.79 -13.99
C THR A 326 -23.30 1.88 -13.34
N CYS A 327 -22.89 3.15 -13.40
CA CYS A 327 -23.68 4.25 -12.83
C CYS A 327 -25.04 4.42 -13.54
N ARG A 328 -25.10 4.23 -14.87
CA ARG A 328 -26.37 4.27 -15.61
C ARG A 328 -27.29 3.10 -15.28
N GLU A 329 -26.74 1.90 -15.14
CA GLU A 329 -27.50 0.69 -14.83
C GLU A 329 -28.00 0.69 -13.37
N GLU A 330 -27.15 1.07 -12.41
CA GLU A 330 -27.46 0.99 -10.98
C GLU A 330 -28.21 2.19 -10.43
N LEU A 331 -27.88 3.40 -10.90
CA LEU A 331 -28.38 4.65 -10.34
C LEU A 331 -29.15 5.50 -11.36
N GLY A 332 -29.01 5.23 -12.66
CA GLY A 332 -29.58 6.07 -13.70
C GLY A 332 -28.92 7.45 -13.84
N ILE A 333 -27.71 7.62 -13.29
CA ILE A 333 -26.91 8.85 -13.39
C ILE A 333 -25.73 8.65 -14.34
N GLU A 334 -25.07 9.75 -14.73
CA GLU A 334 -23.81 9.66 -15.45
C GLU A 334 -22.67 9.24 -14.52
N GLY A 335 -21.75 8.42 -15.02
CA GLY A 335 -20.55 7.98 -14.30
C GLY A 335 -19.47 9.05 -14.21
N ARG A 336 -19.83 10.23 -13.68
CA ARG A 336 -18.95 11.39 -13.50
C ARG A 336 -18.71 11.66 -12.02
N TYR A 337 -17.56 12.25 -11.72
CA TYR A 337 -17.16 12.63 -10.36
C TYR A 337 -18.21 13.49 -9.66
N ASP A 338 -18.68 14.56 -10.31
CA ASP A 338 -19.68 15.49 -9.77
C ASP A 338 -21.03 14.81 -9.50
N ALA A 339 -21.49 13.97 -10.43
CA ALA A 339 -22.73 13.19 -10.28
C ALA A 339 -22.64 12.16 -9.14
N VAL A 340 -21.51 11.46 -9.00
CA VAL A 340 -21.28 10.50 -7.92
C VAL A 340 -21.20 11.20 -6.56
N VAL A 341 -20.52 12.35 -6.48
CA VAL A 341 -20.48 13.17 -5.26
C VAL A 341 -21.87 13.72 -4.91
N ALA A 342 -22.65 14.16 -5.90
CA ALA A 342 -24.03 14.60 -5.68
C ALA A 342 -24.90 13.44 -5.14
N TYR A 343 -24.82 12.26 -5.75
CA TYR A 343 -25.54 11.07 -5.30
C TYR A 343 -25.24 10.72 -3.83
N MET A 344 -23.97 10.74 -3.41
CA MET A 344 -23.61 10.47 -2.02
C MET A 344 -24.24 11.48 -1.03
N ARG A 345 -24.43 12.75 -1.44
CA ARG A 345 -25.07 13.79 -0.61
C ARG A 345 -26.59 13.70 -0.60
N GLU A 346 -27.19 13.43 -1.76
CA GLU A 346 -28.64 13.45 -1.95
C GLU A 346 -29.30 12.14 -1.50
N HIS A 347 -28.58 11.03 -1.55
CA HIS A 347 -29.08 9.69 -1.19
C HIS A 347 -28.17 8.97 -0.16
N PRO A 348 -27.88 9.59 1.00
CA PRO A 348 -26.89 9.08 1.95
C PRO A 348 -27.30 7.73 2.58
N ASP A 349 -28.60 7.52 2.82
CA ASP A 349 -29.12 6.28 3.40
C ASP A 349 -28.99 5.10 2.45
N GLU A 350 -29.35 5.30 1.17
CA GLU A 350 -29.18 4.30 0.11
C GLU A 350 -27.70 3.96 -0.07
N TYR A 351 -26.85 4.99 -0.18
CA TYR A 351 -25.42 4.83 -0.34
C TYR A 351 -24.80 4.01 0.79
N TYR A 352 -25.14 4.37 2.04
CA TYR A 352 -24.65 3.65 3.21
C TYR A 352 -25.06 2.18 3.20
N LEU A 353 -26.34 1.87 2.95
CA LEU A 353 -26.82 0.49 2.93
C LEU A 353 -26.15 -0.35 1.83
N ARG A 354 -25.97 0.21 0.64
CA ARG A 354 -25.26 -0.45 -0.47
C ARG A 354 -23.81 -0.79 -0.09
N ARG A 355 -23.07 0.17 0.50
CA ARG A 355 -21.69 -0.05 0.95
C ARG A 355 -21.60 -1.08 2.08
N GLN A 356 -22.51 -1.05 3.07
CA GLN A 356 -22.54 -2.07 4.13
C GLN A 356 -22.89 -3.46 3.60
N ARG A 357 -23.75 -3.54 2.56
CA ARG A 357 -24.11 -4.78 1.88
C ARG A 357 -22.91 -5.42 1.20
N VAL A 358 -22.12 -4.63 0.47
CA VAL A 358 -20.90 -5.10 -0.24
C VAL A 358 -19.82 -5.48 0.76
N ALA A 359 -19.63 -4.69 1.82
CA ALA A 359 -18.67 -4.98 2.88
C ALA A 359 -19.04 -6.20 3.76
N GLY A 360 -20.20 -6.83 3.54
CA GLY A 360 -20.66 -7.98 4.32
C GLY A 360 -21.04 -7.65 5.78
N ARG A 361 -21.37 -6.39 6.07
CA ARG A 361 -21.65 -5.89 7.43
C ARG A 361 -23.14 -5.84 7.77
N LEU A 362 -24.03 -6.01 6.78
CA LEU A 362 -25.46 -6.11 7.02
C LEU A 362 -25.87 -7.52 7.45
N PRO A 363 -26.79 -7.67 8.42
CA PRO A 363 -27.43 -8.95 8.68
C PRO A 363 -28.15 -9.49 7.43
N ALA A 364 -28.23 -10.81 7.28
CA ALA A 364 -28.74 -11.47 6.07
C ALA A 364 -30.12 -10.95 5.59
N LEU A 365 -31.06 -10.74 6.51
CA LEU A 365 -32.40 -10.21 6.20
C LEU A 365 -32.35 -8.82 5.55
N TYR A 366 -31.50 -7.93 6.06
CA TYR A 366 -31.31 -6.59 5.52
C TYR A 366 -30.54 -6.61 4.21
N ALA A 367 -29.57 -7.53 4.09
CA ALA A 367 -28.81 -7.72 2.87
C ALA A 367 -29.71 -8.14 1.69
N GLU A 368 -30.62 -9.09 1.91
CA GLU A 368 -31.60 -9.50 0.91
C GLU A 368 -32.57 -8.36 0.52
N GLU A 369 -33.00 -7.55 1.48
CA GLU A 369 -33.89 -6.42 1.18
C GLU A 369 -33.21 -5.33 0.36
N VAL A 370 -31.93 -5.02 0.64
CA VAL A 370 -31.12 -4.12 -0.18
C VAL A 370 -31.00 -4.66 -1.62
N ASP A 371 -30.76 -5.96 -1.78
CA ASP A 371 -30.68 -6.59 -3.10
C ASP A 371 -32.02 -6.53 -3.86
N ARG A 372 -33.16 -6.64 -3.16
CA ARG A 372 -34.49 -6.48 -3.77
C ARG A 372 -34.77 -5.03 -4.18
N LEU A 373 -34.35 -4.06 -3.37
CA LEU A 373 -34.52 -2.64 -3.65
C LEU A 373 -33.68 -2.16 -4.83
N ARG A 374 -32.53 -2.79 -5.09
CA ARG A 374 -31.70 -2.53 -6.30
C ARG A 374 -32.53 -2.54 -7.59
N HIS A 375 -33.51 -3.45 -7.69
CA HIS A 375 -34.34 -3.61 -8.88
C HIS A 375 -35.63 -2.76 -8.88
N HIS A 376 -35.91 -2.01 -7.81
CA HIS A 376 -37.14 -1.22 -7.66
C HIS A 376 -36.84 0.27 -7.54
N LYS A 377 -37.28 1.07 -8.53
CA LYS A 377 -37.24 2.54 -8.45
C LYS A 377 -38.31 3.04 -7.47
N GLY A 378 -38.01 3.15 -6.18
CA GLY A 378 -38.96 3.64 -5.18
C GLY A 378 -38.36 4.01 -3.82
N ASN A 379 -39.18 4.67 -2.99
CA ASN A 379 -38.83 5.22 -1.66
C ASN A 379 -38.68 4.13 -0.56
N GLY A 380 -38.19 2.94 -0.91
CA GLY A 380 -38.04 1.81 0.02
C GLY A 380 -36.87 1.98 0.99
N TRP A 381 -35.81 2.66 0.55
CA TRP A 381 -34.56 2.84 1.30
C TRP A 381 -34.77 3.49 2.68
N GLY A 382 -35.61 4.53 2.76
CA GLY A 382 -35.94 5.21 4.02
C GLY A 382 -36.58 4.29 5.06
N ARG A 383 -37.45 3.37 4.63
CA ARG A 383 -38.07 2.39 5.55
C ARG A 383 -37.07 1.34 6.03
N VAL A 384 -36.17 0.90 5.14
CA VAL A 384 -35.14 -0.10 5.49
C VAL A 384 -34.14 0.49 6.48
N ILE A 385 -33.69 1.74 6.28
CA ILE A 385 -32.74 2.38 7.19
C ILE A 385 -33.38 2.68 8.56
N GLU A 386 -34.66 3.08 8.60
CA GLU A 386 -35.39 3.31 9.84
C GLU A 386 -35.51 2.02 10.66
N ARG A 387 -35.91 0.92 10.00
CA ARG A 387 -36.01 -0.38 10.65
C ARG A 387 -34.64 -0.93 11.06
N TYR A 388 -33.61 -0.76 10.22
CA TYR A 388 -32.23 -1.07 10.57
C TYR A 388 -31.77 -0.30 11.82
N GLY A 389 -32.10 0.99 11.88
CA GLY A 389 -31.88 1.86 13.03
C GLY A 389 -32.60 1.40 14.30
N THR A 390 -33.73 0.72 14.19
CA THR A 390 -34.52 0.24 15.34
C THR A 390 -34.09 -1.16 15.79
N ASP A 391 -33.84 -2.07 14.84
CA ASP A 391 -33.63 -3.49 15.14
C ASP A 391 -32.16 -3.85 15.36
N VAL A 392 -31.25 -3.18 14.64
CA VAL A 392 -29.84 -3.56 14.55
C VAL A 392 -28.94 -2.60 15.30
N VAL A 393 -29.16 -1.29 15.15
CA VAL A 393 -28.29 -0.27 15.76
C VAL A 393 -28.23 -0.39 17.29
N PRO A 394 -29.33 -0.57 18.05
CA PRO A 394 -29.25 -0.72 19.50
C PRO A 394 -28.43 -1.95 19.92
N ARG A 395 -28.46 -3.04 19.14
CA ARG A 395 -27.64 -4.23 19.39
C ARG A 395 -26.16 -3.94 19.12
N GLN A 396 -25.86 -3.20 18.06
CA GLN A 396 -24.49 -2.74 17.76
C GLN A 396 -23.98 -1.77 18.83
N GLU A 397 -24.84 -0.91 19.39
CA GLU A 397 -24.46 0.00 20.48
C GLU A 397 -24.15 -0.76 21.76
N ILE A 398 -24.96 -1.77 22.11
CA ILE A 398 -24.69 -2.65 23.26
C ILE A 398 -23.35 -3.38 23.06
N ALA A 399 -23.13 -3.95 21.88
CA ALA A 399 -21.88 -4.60 21.48
C ALA A 399 -20.69 -3.64 21.60
N ALA A 400 -20.81 -2.43 21.06
CA ALA A 400 -19.75 -1.43 21.11
C ALA A 400 -19.43 -0.96 22.53
N ARG A 401 -20.44 -0.75 23.38
CA ARG A 401 -20.25 -0.42 24.81
C ARG A 401 -19.58 -1.58 25.54
N ARG A 402 -19.96 -2.84 25.26
CA ARG A 402 -19.30 -4.02 25.80
C ARG A 402 -17.84 -4.13 25.33
N GLY A 403 -17.57 -3.90 24.06
CA GLY A 403 -16.21 -3.84 23.51
C GLY A 403 -15.36 -2.76 24.18
N ALA A 404 -15.91 -1.56 24.37
CA ALA A 404 -15.27 -0.47 25.11
C ALA A 404 -15.00 -0.86 26.58
N ALA A 405 -15.97 -1.48 27.26
CA ALA A 405 -15.80 -1.99 28.62
C ALA A 405 -14.71 -3.06 28.68
N LYS A 406 -14.70 -4.05 27.77
CA LYS A 406 -13.66 -5.09 27.66
C LYS A 406 -12.26 -4.46 27.51
N ARG A 407 -12.13 -3.41 26.69
CA ARG A 407 -10.89 -2.64 26.52
C ARG A 407 -10.45 -1.91 27.79
N LEU A 408 -11.36 -1.23 28.48
CA LEU A 408 -11.08 -0.58 29.77
C LEU A 408 -10.71 -1.59 30.86
N MET A 409 -11.36 -2.75 30.89
CA MET A 409 -11.04 -3.85 31.82
C MET A 409 -9.64 -4.42 31.54
N ALA A 410 -9.26 -4.58 30.27
CA ALA A 410 -7.92 -4.97 29.88
C ALA A 410 -6.88 -3.89 30.28
N LEU A 411 -7.20 -2.61 30.10
CA LEU A 411 -6.39 -1.49 30.58
C LEU A 411 -6.19 -1.57 32.10
N ALA A 412 -7.27 -1.70 32.88
CA ALA A 412 -7.18 -1.80 34.34
C ALA A 412 -6.29 -2.96 34.79
N ARG A 413 -6.44 -4.15 34.19
CA ARG A 413 -5.58 -5.31 34.47
C ARG A 413 -4.11 -5.01 34.18
N SER A 414 -3.81 -4.37 33.05
CA SER A 414 -2.43 -4.02 32.67
C SER A 414 -1.78 -3.02 33.63
N LEU A 415 -2.59 -2.15 34.25
CA LEU A 415 -2.16 -1.15 35.22
C LEU A 415 -2.13 -1.68 36.67
N GLY A 416 -2.49 -2.96 36.87
CA GLY A 416 -2.56 -3.58 38.20
C GLY A 416 -3.73 -3.05 39.06
N LEU A 417 -4.80 -2.58 38.42
CA LEU A 417 -6.04 -2.20 39.08
C LEU A 417 -6.99 -3.40 39.13
N ASP A 418 -7.73 -3.52 40.23
CA ASP A 418 -8.86 -4.43 40.28
C ASP A 418 -9.94 -3.91 39.31
N PRO A 419 -10.34 -4.70 38.29
CA PRO A 419 -11.33 -4.27 37.32
C PRO A 419 -12.69 -3.91 37.95
N ALA A 420 -13.01 -4.43 39.15
CA ALA A 420 -14.22 -4.06 39.89
C ALA A 420 -14.27 -2.55 40.23
N VAL A 421 -13.11 -1.90 40.41
CA VAL A 421 -13.03 -0.46 40.72
C VAL A 421 -13.54 0.41 39.55
N LEU A 422 -13.51 -0.11 38.32
CA LEU A 422 -14.03 0.62 37.16
C LEU A 422 -15.55 0.84 37.26
N ALA A 423 -16.29 -0.07 37.89
CA ALA A 423 -17.73 0.05 38.08
C ALA A 423 -18.11 1.24 38.98
N GLU A 424 -17.23 1.63 39.90
CA GLU A 424 -17.43 2.74 40.84
C GLU A 424 -16.77 4.05 40.37
N THR A 425 -16.06 4.02 39.24
CA THR A 425 -15.29 5.15 38.73
C THR A 425 -16.23 6.18 38.07
N PRO A 426 -16.05 7.50 38.31
CA PRO A 426 -16.86 8.52 37.66
C PRO A 426 -16.80 8.44 36.13
N HIS A 427 -17.94 8.67 35.49
CA HIS A 427 -18.10 8.67 34.04
C HIS A 427 -17.05 9.55 33.33
N ALA A 428 -16.84 10.79 33.78
CA ALA A 428 -15.84 11.69 33.20
C ALA A 428 -14.42 11.09 33.18
N THR A 429 -14.05 10.32 34.21
CA THR A 429 -12.75 9.66 34.31
C THR A 429 -12.62 8.50 33.33
N LEU A 430 -13.67 7.66 33.21
CA LEU A 430 -13.72 6.58 32.22
C LEU A 430 -13.67 7.12 30.78
N LYS A 431 -14.35 8.24 30.52
CA LYS A 431 -14.29 8.94 29.24
C LYS A 431 -12.87 9.35 28.90
N GLN A 432 -12.18 9.98 29.86
CA GLN A 432 -10.84 10.50 29.64
C GLN A 432 -9.86 9.37 29.27
N LEU A 433 -9.95 8.21 29.95
CA LEU A 433 -9.15 7.03 29.59
C LEU A 433 -9.43 6.58 28.16
N PHE A 434 -10.70 6.50 27.80
CA PHE A 434 -11.12 6.05 26.48
C PHE A 434 -10.68 7.05 25.39
N ASP A 435 -10.84 8.34 25.61
CA ASP A 435 -10.39 9.41 24.70
C ASP A 435 -8.88 9.33 24.48
N TRP A 436 -8.08 9.06 25.52
CA TRP A 436 -6.63 8.86 25.38
C TRP A 436 -6.28 7.63 24.54
N MET A 437 -7.06 6.54 24.65
CA MET A 437 -6.87 5.35 23.81
C MET A 437 -7.22 5.63 22.34
N GLU A 438 -8.34 6.29 22.08
CA GLU A 438 -8.79 6.63 20.71
C GLU A 438 -7.90 7.70 20.06
N ALA A 439 -7.26 8.57 20.84
CA ALA A 439 -6.27 9.54 20.35
C ALA A 439 -4.94 8.89 19.91
N PHE A 440 -4.73 7.59 20.18
CA PHE A 440 -3.55 6.84 19.78
C PHE A 440 -3.93 5.50 19.10
N PRO A 441 -4.51 5.57 17.89
CA PRO A 441 -4.98 4.40 17.15
C PRO A 441 -3.83 3.47 16.74
N GLU A 442 -4.15 2.21 16.43
CA GLU A 442 -3.14 1.21 16.02
C GLU A 442 -2.33 1.62 14.78
N SER A 443 -2.88 2.46 13.91
CA SER A 443 -2.16 3.04 12.76
C SER A 443 -0.90 3.80 13.15
N ASP A 444 -0.87 4.37 14.37
CA ASP A 444 0.18 5.26 14.84
C ASP A 444 1.21 4.52 15.70
N HIS A 445 0.99 3.23 15.95
CA HIS A 445 1.86 2.40 16.79
C HIS A 445 3.17 2.02 16.10
N GLY A 446 3.14 1.92 14.77
CA GLY A 446 4.27 1.46 13.94
C GLY A 446 5.58 2.23 14.17
N PRO A 447 5.58 3.58 14.05
CA PRO A 447 6.77 4.40 14.29
C PRO A 447 7.37 4.20 15.69
N VAL A 448 6.53 4.14 16.73
CA VAL A 448 6.98 3.96 18.12
C VAL A 448 7.66 2.60 18.31
N TRP A 449 7.03 1.54 17.81
CA TRP A 449 7.59 0.20 17.88
C TRP A 449 8.90 0.05 17.11
N LEU A 450 8.95 0.58 15.89
CA LEU A 450 10.13 0.51 15.05
C LEU A 450 11.31 1.24 15.71
N LYS A 451 11.07 2.45 16.24
CA LYS A 451 12.12 3.23 16.89
C LYS A 451 12.65 2.56 18.16
N ALA A 452 11.78 1.95 18.96
CA ALA A 452 12.19 1.18 20.14
C ALA A 452 13.04 -0.05 19.73
N LEU A 453 12.63 -0.77 18.69
CA LEU A 453 13.38 -1.92 18.15
C LEU A 453 14.75 -1.53 17.61
N GLU A 454 14.83 -0.45 16.83
CA GLU A 454 16.11 0.06 16.31
C GLU A 454 17.05 0.49 17.44
N THR A 455 16.52 1.17 18.45
CA THR A 455 17.31 1.62 19.60
C THR A 455 17.87 0.43 20.38
N ALA A 456 17.04 -0.59 20.65
CA ALA A 456 17.48 -1.83 21.30
C ALA A 456 18.57 -2.54 20.51
N TYR A 457 18.39 -2.65 19.19
CA TYR A 457 19.39 -3.24 18.29
C TYR A 457 20.70 -2.46 18.29
N GLN A 458 20.64 -1.13 18.14
CA GLN A 458 21.83 -0.25 18.13
C GLN A 458 22.61 -0.35 19.44
N GLN A 459 21.94 -0.30 20.59
CA GLN A 459 22.62 -0.40 21.88
C GLN A 459 23.29 -1.76 22.06
N ARG A 460 22.61 -2.87 21.73
CA ARG A 460 23.18 -4.22 21.79
C ARG A 460 24.38 -4.36 20.86
N LEU A 461 24.28 -3.86 19.62
CA LEU A 461 25.38 -3.89 18.65
C LEU A 461 26.58 -3.06 19.14
N LEU A 462 26.35 -1.84 19.61
CA LEU A 462 27.41 -0.98 20.14
C LEU A 462 28.08 -1.59 21.37
N ALA A 463 27.32 -2.22 22.26
CA ALA A 463 27.88 -2.95 23.40
C ALA A 463 28.78 -4.12 22.93
N GLN A 464 28.32 -4.92 21.97
CA GLN A 464 29.12 -6.02 21.39
C GLN A 464 30.41 -5.50 20.74
N LEU A 465 30.32 -4.42 19.94
CA LEU A 465 31.48 -3.80 19.30
C LEU A 465 32.48 -3.26 20.33
N ARG A 466 32.01 -2.63 21.42
CA ARG A 466 32.87 -2.15 22.51
C ARG A 466 33.58 -3.30 23.22
N THR A 467 32.86 -4.38 23.54
CA THR A 467 33.45 -5.58 24.16
C THR A 467 34.49 -6.22 23.25
N ALA A 468 34.18 -6.39 21.96
CA ALA A 468 35.12 -6.95 20.98
C ALA A 468 36.37 -6.07 20.79
N ALA A 469 36.21 -4.74 20.78
CA ALA A 469 37.33 -3.81 20.72
C ALA A 469 38.22 -3.91 21.96
N GLN A 470 37.64 -4.01 23.17
CA GLN A 470 38.38 -4.17 24.42
C GLN A 470 39.15 -5.50 24.47
N GLN A 471 38.55 -6.59 23.97
CA GLN A 471 39.21 -7.89 23.88
C GLN A 471 40.39 -7.92 22.90
N ARG A 472 40.37 -7.09 21.85
CA ARG A 472 41.49 -6.92 20.91
C ARG A 472 42.65 -6.07 21.44
N ILE A 473 42.44 -5.27 22.50
CA ILE A 473 43.45 -4.39 23.09
C ILE A 473 44.31 -5.11 24.13
N VAL A 474 43.95 -6.32 24.55
CA VAL A 474 44.84 -7.18 25.35
C VAL A 474 46.05 -7.54 24.48
N PRO A 475 47.30 -7.24 24.90
CA PRO A 475 48.47 -7.56 24.09
C PRO A 475 48.52 -9.06 23.84
N ALA A 476 48.60 -9.46 22.58
CA ALA A 476 48.89 -10.81 22.18
C ALA A 476 50.36 -11.15 22.50
N ASP A 477 50.69 -11.24 23.78
CA ASP A 477 51.98 -11.75 24.26
C ASP A 477 51.90 -13.27 24.46
N GLN A 478 51.29 -13.95 23.47
CA GLN A 478 51.45 -15.39 23.28
C GLN A 478 52.34 -15.63 22.06
N PRO A 479 53.57 -16.13 22.25
CA PRO A 479 54.46 -16.49 21.14
C PRO A 479 53.90 -17.74 20.45
N GLY A 480 53.05 -17.50 19.45
CA GLY A 480 52.34 -18.57 18.73
C GLY A 480 51.33 -18.07 17.72
N THR A 481 51.61 -16.98 16.97
CA THR A 481 50.77 -16.63 15.81
C THR A 481 51.08 -17.61 14.67
N ASN A 482 50.37 -18.74 14.65
CA ASN A 482 50.41 -19.67 13.53
C ASN A 482 50.03 -18.91 12.25
N ARG A 483 50.88 -18.99 11.22
CA ARG A 483 50.56 -18.44 9.89
C ARG A 483 49.24 -19.04 9.42
N PRO A 484 48.28 -18.23 8.92
CA PRO A 484 47.01 -18.77 8.48
C PRO A 484 47.22 -19.77 7.35
N TYR A 485 46.47 -20.88 7.37
CA TYR A 485 46.47 -21.89 6.32
C TYR A 485 45.96 -21.33 4.99
N SER A 486 45.00 -20.39 5.04
CA SER A 486 44.57 -19.64 3.87
C SER A 486 44.03 -18.27 4.26
N GLN A 487 44.18 -17.32 3.33
CA GLN A 487 43.49 -16.03 3.36
C GLN A 487 42.53 -15.99 2.17
N SER A 488 41.25 -15.77 2.42
CA SER A 488 40.21 -15.82 1.40
C SER A 488 39.38 -14.55 1.40
N VAL A 489 39.12 -13.98 0.22
CA VAL A 489 38.29 -12.77 0.07
C VAL A 489 36.93 -13.18 -0.46
N TYR A 490 35.87 -12.79 0.24
CA TYR A 490 34.48 -13.04 -0.11
C TYR A 490 33.75 -11.72 -0.40
N CYS A 491 32.60 -11.80 -1.05
CA CYS A 491 31.73 -10.63 -1.17
C CYS A 491 31.31 -10.16 0.24
N ILE A 492 31.20 -8.85 0.43
CA ILE A 492 30.72 -8.25 1.68
C ILE A 492 29.24 -8.55 1.98
N ASP A 493 28.52 -9.12 1.00
CA ASP A 493 27.15 -9.58 1.13
C ASP A 493 27.00 -10.59 2.28
N VAL A 494 26.03 -10.33 3.17
CA VAL A 494 25.75 -11.11 4.39
C VAL A 494 25.49 -12.60 4.12
N ARG A 495 25.10 -12.98 2.90
CA ARG A 495 24.92 -14.38 2.50
C ARG A 495 26.23 -15.16 2.46
N SER A 496 27.37 -14.50 2.29
CA SER A 496 28.69 -15.14 2.36
C SER A 496 29.13 -15.40 3.81
N GLU A 497 28.49 -14.77 4.79
CA GLU A 497 28.91 -14.80 6.19
C GLU A 497 28.90 -16.21 6.81
N PRO A 498 27.87 -17.06 6.61
CA PRO A 498 27.90 -18.43 7.14
C PRO A 498 29.08 -19.26 6.61
N PHE A 499 29.41 -19.13 5.33
CA PHE A 499 30.56 -19.81 4.72
C PHE A 499 31.88 -19.32 5.29
N ARG A 500 32.02 -18.00 5.46
CA ARG A 500 33.19 -17.37 6.06
C ARG A 500 33.41 -17.86 7.48
N ARG A 501 32.38 -17.76 8.33
CA ARG A 501 32.44 -18.21 9.74
C ARG A 501 32.73 -19.70 9.85
N HIS A 502 32.15 -20.52 8.97
CA HIS A 502 32.43 -21.95 8.93
C HIS A 502 33.88 -22.24 8.56
N LEU A 503 34.43 -21.61 7.51
CA LEU A 503 35.83 -21.80 7.11
C LEU A 503 36.79 -21.41 8.25
N GLU A 504 36.56 -20.26 8.88
CA GLU A 504 37.35 -19.83 10.05
C GLU A 504 37.21 -20.77 11.25
N SER A 505 36.07 -21.45 11.42
CA SER A 505 35.91 -22.43 12.51
C SER A 505 36.67 -23.74 12.29
N THR A 506 37.09 -24.05 11.06
CA THR A 506 37.77 -25.31 10.73
C THR A 506 39.28 -25.28 10.97
N GLY A 507 39.87 -24.10 11.21
CA GLY A 507 41.30 -23.95 11.42
C GLY A 507 41.74 -22.49 11.34
N PRO A 508 43.05 -22.20 11.39
CA PRO A 508 43.61 -20.85 11.23
C PRO A 508 43.44 -20.34 9.79
N HIS A 509 42.21 -20.11 9.36
CA HIS A 509 41.87 -19.46 8.11
C HIS A 509 41.44 -18.02 8.40
N GLU A 510 41.79 -17.08 7.53
CA GLU A 510 41.32 -15.70 7.63
C GLU A 510 40.40 -15.38 6.44
N THR A 511 39.26 -14.75 6.70
CA THR A 511 38.36 -14.31 5.63
C THR A 511 38.11 -12.80 5.66
N TYR A 512 38.22 -12.18 4.49
CA TYR A 512 37.99 -10.76 4.28
C TYR A 512 36.73 -10.54 3.45
N GLY A 513 36.06 -9.41 3.67
CA GLY A 513 34.94 -8.97 2.83
C GLY A 513 35.41 -7.91 1.83
N PHE A 514 34.95 -8.01 0.59
CA PHE A 514 35.18 -7.00 -0.45
C PHE A 514 33.85 -6.62 -1.10
N ALA A 515 33.63 -5.33 -1.33
CA ALA A 515 32.41 -4.84 -1.96
C ALA A 515 32.48 -5.01 -3.49
N GLY A 516 31.45 -5.63 -4.08
CA GLY A 516 31.32 -5.79 -5.54
C GLY A 516 31.87 -7.10 -6.08
N PHE A 517 31.97 -7.21 -7.42
CA PHE A 517 32.41 -8.41 -8.14
C PHE A 517 33.95 -8.58 -8.12
N PHE A 518 34.61 -8.27 -7.01
CA PHE A 518 36.08 -8.30 -6.88
C PHE A 518 36.83 -7.50 -7.96
N ALA A 519 36.16 -6.49 -8.54
CA ALA A 519 36.62 -5.76 -9.73
C ALA A 519 36.98 -6.65 -10.95
N ALA A 520 36.42 -7.86 -11.03
CA ALA A 520 36.58 -8.75 -12.16
C ALA A 520 35.60 -8.36 -13.28
N PHE A 521 36.12 -8.11 -14.48
CA PHE A 521 35.33 -7.84 -15.68
C PHE A 521 34.98 -9.16 -16.36
N ILE A 522 33.73 -9.61 -16.22
CA ILE A 522 33.28 -10.91 -16.72
C ILE A 522 32.43 -10.71 -17.97
N ARG A 523 32.81 -11.37 -19.07
CA ARG A 523 31.99 -11.49 -20.29
C ARG A 523 31.46 -12.92 -20.37
N TYR A 524 30.15 -13.07 -20.22
CA TYR A 524 29.49 -14.37 -20.13
C TYR A 524 28.68 -14.68 -21.41
N ARG A 525 28.84 -15.89 -21.94
CA ARG A 525 27.99 -16.43 -23.01
C ARG A 525 27.38 -17.75 -22.53
N ALA A 526 26.07 -17.78 -22.38
CA ALA A 526 25.36 -19.00 -22.07
C ALA A 526 25.49 -20.01 -23.24
N TRP A 527 25.55 -21.29 -22.91
CA TRP A 527 25.61 -22.36 -23.90
C TRP A 527 24.38 -22.29 -24.83
N GLY A 528 24.61 -22.20 -26.14
CA GLY A 528 23.54 -22.08 -27.14
C GLY A 528 22.99 -20.66 -27.40
N LYS A 529 23.62 -19.61 -26.86
CA LYS A 529 23.27 -18.22 -27.18
C LYS A 529 24.32 -17.54 -28.07
N GLU A 530 23.85 -16.71 -29.00
CA GLU A 530 24.72 -15.99 -29.95
C GLU A 530 25.30 -14.69 -29.39
N HIS A 531 24.72 -14.17 -28.31
CA HIS A 531 25.12 -12.89 -27.72
C HIS A 531 25.84 -13.07 -26.38
N ASP A 532 26.89 -12.27 -26.21
CA ASP A 532 27.56 -12.11 -24.92
C ASP A 532 26.76 -11.19 -24.00
N THR A 533 26.86 -11.42 -22.71
CA THR A 533 26.42 -10.48 -21.67
C THR A 533 27.62 -10.02 -20.88
N GLU A 534 27.81 -8.70 -20.83
CA GLU A 534 28.84 -8.09 -20.01
C GLU A 534 28.31 -7.96 -18.57
N GLN A 535 29.00 -8.59 -17.63
CA GLN A 535 28.66 -8.62 -16.21
C GLN A 535 29.70 -7.75 -15.49
N PHE A 536 29.47 -6.44 -15.52
CA PHE A 536 30.35 -5.45 -14.88
C PHE A 536 29.88 -5.10 -13.47
N PRO A 537 30.80 -4.78 -12.54
CA PRO A 537 30.41 -4.19 -11.26
C PRO A 537 29.77 -2.82 -11.47
N SER A 538 28.58 -2.59 -10.89
CA SER A 538 27.81 -1.35 -10.99
C SER A 538 28.54 -0.10 -10.49
N ILE A 539 29.59 -0.28 -9.67
CA ILE A 539 30.36 0.80 -9.03
C ILE A 539 31.52 1.27 -9.92
N ASN A 540 31.93 0.48 -10.92
CA ASN A 540 32.96 0.86 -11.88
C ASN A 540 32.30 1.12 -13.23
N ALA A 541 31.87 2.35 -13.47
CA ALA A 541 31.62 2.81 -14.83
C ALA A 541 32.93 2.62 -15.61
N GLY A 542 32.98 1.63 -16.50
CA GLY A 542 34.14 1.40 -17.35
C GLY A 542 34.49 2.68 -18.11
N PRO A 543 35.77 3.02 -18.27
CA PRO A 543 36.14 4.08 -19.19
C PRO A 543 35.60 3.69 -20.56
N ARG A 544 34.80 4.58 -21.16
CA ARG A 544 34.40 4.46 -22.57
C ARG A 544 35.69 4.32 -23.40
N GLY A 545 35.97 3.10 -23.86
CA GLY A 545 37.09 2.81 -24.76
C GLY A 545 38.35 2.25 -24.11
N CYS A 546 38.30 1.02 -23.58
CA CYS A 546 39.52 0.22 -23.39
C CYS A 546 39.36 -1.16 -24.04
N SER A 547 39.75 -1.26 -25.30
CA SER A 547 39.99 -2.52 -26.00
C SER A 547 41.26 -3.16 -25.41
N ALA A 548 41.13 -3.94 -24.35
CA ALA A 548 42.21 -4.81 -23.87
C ALA A 548 41.88 -6.25 -24.23
N CYS A 549 42.34 -6.66 -25.42
CA CYS A 549 42.47 -8.06 -25.78
C CYS A 549 43.37 -8.77 -24.76
N LEU A 550 42.84 -9.74 -24.03
CA LEU A 550 43.65 -10.76 -23.35
C LEU A 550 43.07 -12.14 -23.67
N CYS A 551 43.92 -12.95 -24.31
CA CYS A 551 43.83 -14.39 -24.55
C CYS A 551 42.92 -14.87 -25.70
N ARG A 552 43.41 -14.75 -26.94
CA ARG A 552 43.23 -15.82 -27.94
C ARG A 552 44.21 -16.96 -27.58
N PRO A 553 43.77 -18.22 -27.40
CA PRO A 553 44.71 -19.32 -27.36
C PRO A 553 45.33 -19.48 -28.76
N SER A 554 46.65 -19.39 -28.81
CA SER A 554 47.43 -19.66 -30.01
C SER A 554 47.16 -21.09 -30.48
N GLN A 555 46.52 -21.23 -31.63
CA GLN A 555 46.79 -22.37 -32.49
C GLN A 555 48.27 -22.32 -32.87
N ARG A 556 48.99 -23.41 -32.60
CA ARG A 556 50.30 -23.70 -33.16
C ARG A 556 50.28 -25.16 -33.64
N PRO A 557 51.10 -25.44 -34.67
CA PRO A 557 50.66 -25.97 -35.96
C PRO A 557 50.36 -27.46 -35.99
#